data_AF-A0A7S4CL45-F1
#
_entry.id   AF-A0A7S4CL45-F1
#
_cell.length_a   1.000
_cell.length_b   1.000
_cell.length_c   1.000
_cell.angle_alpha   90.00
_cell.angle_beta   90.00
_cell.angle_gamma   90.00
#
_symmetry.space_group_name_H-M   'P 1'
#
loop_
_entity.id
_entity.type
_entity.pdbx_description
1 polymer ?
#
loop_
_entity_poly.entity_id
_entity_poly.type
_entity_poly.pdbx_seq_one_letter_code
_entity_poly.pdbx_strand_id
1 'polypeptide(L)'
;KMTKNFFPSLMEAVMRIGRNQLLRRHIASELTFASKLDSQTLCCSLKTLNEALLEDVKSHYQDPDRYPYPDNDNPILAELTNYLEHSGLSHPFSKVYTSADPIHEIPLVMFLFVISFLGRFTYQVHIDCLTSRK
;
A
#
# COMPACT_ATOMS: atom_id res chain seq x y z
N LYS A 1 33.76 8.89 -6.82
CA LYS A 1 33.03 10.18 -6.74
C LYS A 1 31.50 9.99 -6.82
N MET A 2 30.98 9.03 -7.59
CA MET A 2 29.54 8.79 -7.77
C MET A 2 28.83 8.22 -6.51
N THR A 3 29.52 7.42 -5.68
CA THR A 3 28.95 6.82 -4.46
C THR A 3 28.75 7.78 -3.29
N LYS A 4 29.45 8.93 -3.24
CA LYS A 4 29.37 9.86 -2.10
C LYS A 4 28.00 10.54 -1.95
N ASN A 5 27.24 10.66 -3.04
CA ASN A 5 25.95 11.34 -3.05
C ASN A 5 24.75 10.38 -3.17
N PHE A 6 24.98 9.08 -3.38
CA PHE A 6 23.90 8.11 -3.59
C PHE A 6 23.07 7.86 -2.33
N PHE A 7 23.72 7.53 -1.20
CA PHE A 7 23.02 7.23 0.05
C PHE A 7 22.22 8.41 0.61
N PRO A 8 22.72 9.67 0.60
CA PRO A 8 21.91 10.83 0.97
C PRO A 8 20.69 11.04 0.07
N SER A 9 20.83 10.92 -1.25
CA SER A 9 19.69 11.05 -2.18
C SER A 9 18.66 9.93 -2.01
N LEU A 10 19.12 8.69 -1.80
CA LEU A 10 18.25 7.56 -1.50
C LEU A 10 17.49 7.77 -0.19
N MET A 11 18.17 8.26 0.85
CA MET A 11 17.54 8.61 2.12
C MET A 11 16.46 9.67 1.96
N GLU A 12 16.74 10.74 1.21
CA GLU A 12 15.75 11.77 0.96
C GLU A 12 14.52 11.21 0.22
N ALA A 13 14.74 10.37 -0.80
CA ALA A 13 13.66 9.72 -1.54
C ALA A 13 12.81 8.81 -0.64
N VAL A 14 13.44 7.94 0.14
CA VAL A 14 12.75 7.04 1.09
C VAL A 14 11.97 7.84 2.13
N MET A 15 12.54 8.93 2.66
CA MET A 15 11.86 9.80 3.62
C MET A 15 10.64 10.51 3.01
N ARG A 16 10.76 11.01 1.78
CA ARG A 16 9.63 11.62 1.06
C ARG A 16 8.51 10.61 0.84
N ILE A 17 8.85 9.40 0.38
CA ILE A 17 7.88 8.31 0.18
C ILE A 17 7.22 7.95 1.51
N GLY A 18 7.99 7.71 2.57
CA GLY A 18 7.46 7.34 3.88
C GLY A 18 6.47 8.36 4.45
N ARG A 19 6.79 9.66 4.36
CA ARG A 19 5.88 10.74 4.79
C ARG A 19 4.57 10.75 3.99
N ASN A 20 4.65 10.58 2.68
CA ASN A 20 3.46 10.50 1.83
C ASN A 20 2.60 9.25 2.15
N GLN A 21 3.23 8.11 2.45
CA GLN A 21 2.50 6.90 2.84
C GLN A 21 1.83 7.04 4.21
N LEU A 22 2.48 7.69 5.17
CA LEU A 22 1.86 8.00 6.46
C LEU A 22 0.65 8.91 6.30
N LEU A 23 0.79 10.00 5.53
CA LEU A 23 -0.32 10.91 5.25
C LEU A 23 -1.49 10.18 4.55
N ARG A 24 -1.19 9.37 3.55
CA ARG A 24 -2.20 8.54 2.87
C ARG A 24 -2.93 7.62 3.85
N ARG A 25 -2.22 6.99 4.78
CA ARG A 25 -2.82 6.12 5.82
C ARG A 25 -3.73 6.89 6.76
N HIS A 26 -3.36 8.10 7.17
CA HIS A 26 -4.22 8.94 7.99
C HIS A 26 -5.50 9.34 7.26
N ILE A 27 -5.40 9.76 6.00
CA ILE A 27 -6.56 10.08 5.16
C ILE A 27 -7.46 8.85 4.99
N ALA A 28 -6.89 7.69 4.69
CA ALA A 28 -7.66 6.45 4.54
C ALA A 28 -8.37 6.04 5.84
N SER A 29 -7.71 6.22 7.00
CA SER A 29 -8.33 5.96 8.31
C SER A 29 -9.52 6.87 8.57
N GLU A 30 -9.40 8.15 8.23
CA GLU A 30 -10.49 9.12 8.38
C GLU A 30 -11.65 8.82 7.42
N LEU A 31 -11.36 8.55 6.15
CA LEU A 31 -12.36 8.14 5.16
C LEU A 31 -13.08 6.86 5.58
N THR A 32 -12.35 5.89 6.12
CA THR A 32 -12.94 4.64 6.64
C THR A 32 -13.85 4.91 7.82
N PHE A 33 -13.43 5.80 8.73
CA PHE A 33 -14.23 6.19 9.89
C PHE A 33 -15.52 6.89 9.46
N ALA A 34 -15.42 7.89 8.59
CA ALA A 34 -16.57 8.61 8.02
C ALA A 34 -17.52 7.65 7.28
N SER A 35 -16.98 6.77 6.43
CA SER A 35 -17.79 5.79 5.69
C SER A 35 -18.55 4.84 6.61
N LYS A 36 -17.95 4.41 7.73
CA LYS A 36 -18.63 3.57 8.73
C LYS A 36 -19.71 4.32 9.49
N LEU A 37 -19.50 5.60 9.77
CA LEU A 37 -20.45 6.46 10.48
C LEU A 37 -21.68 6.77 9.61
N ASP A 38 -21.43 7.22 8.38
CA ASP A 38 -22.47 7.73 7.48
C ASP A 38 -23.16 6.62 6.67
N SER A 39 -22.43 5.55 6.33
CA SER A 39 -22.92 4.48 5.45
C SER A 39 -22.33 3.11 5.77
N GLN A 40 -22.64 2.61 6.97
CA GLN A 40 -22.15 1.32 7.45
C GLN A 40 -22.44 0.17 6.47
N THR A 41 -23.67 0.10 5.95
CA THR A 41 -24.07 -0.98 5.02
C THR A 41 -23.23 -0.97 3.75
N LEU A 42 -22.96 0.22 3.17
CA LEU A 42 -22.12 0.34 1.99
C LEU A 42 -20.68 -0.11 2.30
N CYS A 43 -20.12 0.33 3.43
CA CYS A 43 -18.79 -0.07 3.87
C CYS A 43 -18.67 -1.61 3.99
N CYS A 44 -19.67 -2.24 4.63
CA CYS A 44 -19.74 -3.71 4.74
C CYS A 44 -19.86 -4.38 3.37
N SER A 45 -20.76 -3.91 2.50
CA SER A 45 -20.95 -4.47 1.15
C SER A 45 -19.69 -4.37 0.29
N LEU A 46 -19.01 -3.22 0.30
CA LEU A 46 -17.76 -3.01 -0.42
C LEU A 46 -16.66 -3.94 0.08
N LYS A 47 -16.55 -4.11 1.40
CA LYS A 47 -15.57 -5.01 2.01
C LYS A 47 -15.83 -6.46 1.60
N THR A 48 -17.06 -6.94 1.74
CA THR A 48 -17.45 -8.31 1.36
C THR A 48 -17.24 -8.57 -0.12
N LEU A 49 -17.63 -7.62 -0.98
CA LEU A 49 -17.44 -7.73 -2.43
C LEU A 49 -15.97 -7.80 -2.80
N ASN A 50 -15.13 -6.97 -2.18
CA ASN A 50 -13.68 -7.01 -2.39
C ASN A 50 -13.06 -8.33 -1.94
N GLU A 51 -13.44 -8.85 -0.78
CA GLU A 51 -12.96 -10.14 -0.28
C GLU A 51 -13.38 -11.30 -1.21
N ALA A 52 -14.64 -11.33 -1.65
CA ALA A 52 -15.14 -12.34 -2.58
C ALA A 52 -14.42 -12.28 -3.93
N LEU A 53 -14.30 -11.09 -4.52
CA LEU A 53 -13.66 -10.92 -5.83
C LEU A 53 -12.17 -11.29 -5.79
N LEU A 54 -11.45 -10.94 -4.72
CA LEU A 54 -10.06 -11.36 -4.55
C LEU A 54 -9.92 -12.87 -4.41
N GLU A 55 -10.90 -13.54 -3.79
CA GLU A 55 -10.90 -15.01 -3.67
C GLU A 55 -11.18 -15.70 -5.01
N ASP A 56 -12.10 -15.15 -5.81
CA ASP A 56 -12.34 -15.61 -7.18
C ASP A 56 -11.08 -15.46 -8.04
N VAL A 57 -10.38 -14.33 -7.92
CA VAL A 57 -9.10 -14.09 -8.60
C VAL A 57 -8.04 -15.10 -8.18
N LYS A 58 -7.89 -15.38 -6.87
CA LYS A 58 -6.95 -16.41 -6.40
C LYS A 58 -7.32 -17.79 -6.93
N SER A 59 -8.61 -18.13 -6.96
CA SER A 59 -9.11 -19.41 -7.45
C SER A 59 -8.77 -19.59 -8.93
N HIS A 60 -8.90 -18.53 -9.74
CA HIS A 60 -8.43 -18.52 -11.12
C HIS A 60 -6.93 -18.81 -11.25
N TYR A 61 -6.08 -18.19 -10.43
CA TYR A 61 -4.64 -18.47 -10.46
C TYR A 61 -4.27 -19.89 -9.99
N GLN A 62 -5.13 -20.56 -9.23
CA GLN A 62 -4.94 -21.96 -8.81
C GLN A 62 -5.38 -22.96 -9.87
N ASP A 63 -6.51 -22.70 -10.54
CA ASP A 63 -7.08 -23.55 -11.59
C ASP A 63 -7.71 -22.69 -12.70
N PRO A 64 -6.90 -22.23 -13.68
CA PRO A 64 -7.34 -21.30 -14.72
C PRO A 64 -8.41 -21.86 -15.66
N ASP A 65 -8.46 -23.18 -15.83
CA ASP A 65 -9.39 -23.85 -16.74
C ASP A 65 -10.80 -23.93 -16.13
N ARG A 66 -10.90 -23.96 -14.80
CA ARG A 66 -12.16 -24.11 -14.07
C ARG A 66 -12.78 -22.78 -13.65
N TYR A 67 -11.98 -21.81 -13.23
CA TYR A 67 -12.45 -20.54 -12.72
C TYR A 67 -12.11 -19.43 -13.71
N PRO A 68 -13.11 -18.73 -14.30
CA PRO A 68 -12.83 -17.66 -15.25
C PRO A 68 -12.29 -16.41 -14.53
N TYR A 69 -11.38 -15.69 -15.20
CA TYR A 69 -10.96 -14.35 -14.79
C TYR A 69 -11.87 -13.29 -15.43
N PRO A 70 -12.17 -12.16 -14.77
CA PRO A 70 -12.91 -11.08 -15.39
C PRO A 70 -12.23 -10.59 -16.67
N ASP A 71 -12.97 -10.51 -17.79
CA ASP A 71 -12.45 -9.99 -19.05
C ASP A 71 -11.84 -8.59 -18.89
N ASN A 72 -10.86 -8.23 -19.72
CA ASN A 72 -10.24 -6.90 -19.68
C ASN A 72 -11.23 -5.76 -19.93
N ASP A 73 -12.31 -6.02 -20.67
CA ASP A 73 -13.40 -5.07 -20.94
C ASP A 73 -14.39 -4.97 -19.77
N ASN A 74 -14.29 -5.82 -18.75
CA ASN A 74 -15.14 -5.78 -17.58
C ASN A 74 -14.67 -4.67 -16.62
N PRO A 75 -15.49 -3.62 -16.39
CA PRO A 75 -15.09 -2.48 -15.56
C PRO A 75 -15.05 -2.79 -14.06
N ILE A 76 -15.51 -3.98 -13.62
CA ILE A 76 -15.73 -4.29 -12.20
C ILE A 76 -14.51 -4.06 -11.32
N LEU A 77 -13.31 -4.45 -11.78
CA LEU A 77 -12.07 -4.27 -11.01
C LEU A 77 -11.73 -2.78 -10.86
N ALA A 78 -11.90 -1.99 -11.92
CA ALA A 78 -11.61 -0.57 -11.93
C ALA A 78 -12.62 0.22 -11.09
N GLU A 79 -13.92 -0.06 -11.26
CA GLU A 79 -15.00 0.59 -10.52
C GLU A 79 -14.94 0.27 -9.03
N LEU A 80 -14.78 -1.01 -8.67
CA LEU A 80 -14.68 -1.40 -7.27
C LEU A 80 -13.45 -0.78 -6.60
N THR A 81 -12.30 -0.76 -7.30
CA THR A 81 -11.10 -0.07 -6.81
C THR A 81 -11.38 1.39 -6.49
N ASN A 82 -12.13 2.08 -7.36
CA ASN A 82 -12.49 3.48 -7.16
C ASN A 82 -13.34 3.66 -5.88
N TYR A 83 -14.35 2.82 -5.67
CA TYR A 83 -15.17 2.84 -4.45
C TYR A 83 -14.35 2.53 -3.18
N LEU A 84 -13.43 1.56 -3.25
CA LEU A 84 -12.56 1.21 -2.13
C LEU A 84 -11.58 2.33 -1.78
N GLU A 85 -11.06 3.06 -2.77
CA GLU A 85 -10.19 4.21 -2.56
C GLU A 85 -10.95 5.38 -1.90
N HIS A 86 -12.17 5.68 -2.35
CA HIS A 86 -13.01 6.73 -1.76
C HIS A 86 -13.53 6.41 -0.35
N SER A 87 -13.75 5.13 -0.05
CA SER A 87 -14.17 4.68 1.29
C SER A 87 -13.00 4.43 2.26
N GLY A 88 -11.76 4.66 1.82
CA GLY A 88 -10.57 4.43 2.64
C GLY A 88 -10.19 2.95 2.83
N LEU A 89 -10.85 2.02 2.14
CA LEU A 89 -10.63 0.57 2.22
C LEU A 89 -9.48 0.05 1.35
N SER A 90 -8.75 0.95 0.67
CA SER A 90 -7.61 0.58 -0.19
C SER A 90 -6.36 0.19 0.62
N HIS A 91 -5.65 -0.84 0.17
CA HIS A 91 -4.39 -1.31 0.76
C HIS A 91 -3.24 -1.13 -0.24
N PRO A 92 -2.47 -0.01 -0.17
CA PRO A 92 -1.47 0.32 -1.18
C PRO A 92 -0.37 -0.73 -1.29
N PHE A 93 0.12 -1.23 -0.15
CA PHE A 93 1.22 -2.21 -0.12
C PHE A 93 0.85 -3.58 -0.67
N SER A 94 -0.46 -3.88 -0.77
CA SER A 94 -0.97 -5.12 -1.34
C SER A 94 -1.33 -4.99 -2.82
N LYS A 95 -1.30 -3.78 -3.39
CA LYS A 95 -1.67 -3.52 -4.78
C LYS A 95 -0.47 -3.81 -5.68
N VAL A 96 -0.67 -4.62 -6.72
CA VAL A 96 0.35 -4.88 -7.73
C VAL A 96 0.44 -3.67 -8.65
N TYR A 97 1.52 -2.90 -8.54
CA TYR A 97 1.76 -1.72 -9.39
C TYR A 97 2.62 -2.02 -10.61
N THR A 98 3.57 -2.95 -10.49
CA THR A 98 4.48 -3.35 -11.56
C THR A 98 4.75 -4.84 -11.47
N SER A 99 4.60 -5.55 -12.59
CA SER A 99 5.04 -6.94 -12.75
C SER A 99 6.49 -6.93 -13.22
N ALA A 100 7.43 -6.70 -12.32
CA ALA A 100 8.86 -6.75 -12.61
C ALA A 100 9.46 -8.01 -12.02
N ASP A 101 10.47 -8.57 -12.68
CA ASP A 101 11.20 -9.72 -12.16
C ASP A 101 11.83 -9.36 -10.80
N PRO A 102 11.68 -10.23 -9.78
CA PRO A 102 12.17 -9.93 -8.45
C PRO A 102 13.70 -9.88 -8.44
N ILE A 103 14.26 -8.69 -8.25
CA ILE A 103 15.69 -8.52 -8.01
C ILE A 103 16.00 -8.99 -6.58
N HIS A 104 16.67 -10.13 -6.47
CA HIS A 104 16.79 -10.90 -5.22
C HIS A 104 17.48 -10.14 -4.08
N GLU A 105 18.43 -9.29 -4.40
CA GLU A 105 19.31 -8.63 -3.44
C GLU A 105 18.75 -7.28 -2.95
N ILE A 106 17.82 -6.66 -3.69
CA ILE A 106 17.26 -5.34 -3.35
C ILE A 106 16.56 -5.34 -1.99
N PRO A 107 15.72 -6.33 -1.62
CA PRO A 107 15.12 -6.37 -0.29
C PRO A 107 16.15 -6.39 0.84
N LEU A 108 17.23 -7.16 0.69
CA LEU A 108 18.31 -7.24 1.69
C LEU A 108 19.06 -5.91 1.82
N VAL A 109 19.37 -5.26 0.69
CA VAL A 109 20.03 -3.94 0.67
C VAL A 109 19.14 -2.88 1.33
N MET A 110 17.84 -2.88 1.02
CA MET A 110 16.88 -1.95 1.63
C MET A 110 16.70 -2.20 3.13
N PHE A 111 16.69 -3.46 3.56
CA PHE A 111 16.66 -3.81 4.98
C PHE A 111 17.90 -3.31 5.73
N LEU A 112 19.09 -3.59 5.21
CA LEU A 112 20.34 -3.13 5.81
C LEU A 112 20.43 -1.60 5.79
N PHE A 113 19.93 -0.96 4.73
CA PHE A 113 19.80 0.49 4.64
C PHE A 113 18.95 1.04 5.79
N VAL A 114 17.74 0.51 6.00
CA VAL A 114 16.85 0.95 7.08
C VAL A 114 17.52 0.80 8.46
N ILE A 115 18.15 -0.35 8.75
CA ILE A 115 18.85 -0.58 10.03
C ILE A 115 19.99 0.42 10.22
N SER A 116 20.80 0.63 9.19
CA SER A 116 21.97 1.53 9.25
C SER A 116 21.59 2.96 9.59
N PHE A 117 20.37 3.39 9.22
CA PHE A 117 19.88 4.74 9.46
C PHE A 117 18.86 4.85 10.59
N LEU A 118 18.37 3.74 11.15
CA LEU A 118 17.34 3.73 12.21
C LEU A 118 17.76 4.54 13.44
N GLY A 119 19.04 4.48 13.82
CA GLY A 119 19.59 5.24 14.96
C GLY A 119 19.53 6.77 14.79
N ARG A 120 19.27 7.27 13.58
CA ARG A 120 19.11 8.71 13.30
C ARG A 120 17.69 9.21 13.56
N PHE A 121 16.76 8.32 13.88
CA PHE A 121 15.39 8.67 14.20
C PHE A 121 15.18 8.80 15.71
N THR A 122 14.24 9.65 16.09
CA THR A 122 13.73 9.81 17.45
C THR A 122 12.23 9.59 17.43
N TYR A 123 11.75 8.82 18.39
CA TYR A 123 10.32 8.67 18.58
C TYR A 123 9.73 9.93 19.21
N GLN A 124 8.70 10.48 18.57
CA GLN A 124 7.99 11.65 19.03
C GLN A 124 6.60 11.26 19.51
N VAL A 125 6.40 11.34 20.83
CA VAL A 125 5.17 10.89 21.52
C VAL A 125 3.91 11.61 21.01
N HIS A 126 3.99 12.92 20.73
CA HIS A 126 2.83 13.72 20.35
C HIS A 126 2.16 13.31 19.03
N ILE A 127 2.92 12.68 18.13
CA ILE A 127 2.45 12.30 16.80
C ILE A 127 2.56 10.79 16.56
N ASP A 128 2.90 10.03 17.61
CA ASP A 128 3.10 8.57 17.57
C ASP A 128 3.91 8.12 16.35
N CYS A 129 5.03 8.84 16.08
CA CYS A 129 5.80 8.65 14.86
C CYS A 129 7.30 8.87 15.10
N LEU A 130 8.12 8.16 14.33
CA LEU A 130 9.56 8.38 14.24
C LEU A 130 9.85 9.61 13.37
N THR A 131 10.60 10.57 13.92
CA THR A 131 11.06 11.77 13.20
C THR A 131 12.58 11.76 13.10
N SER A 132 13.12 12.33 12.02
CA SER A 132 14.57 12.48 11.88
C SER A 132 15.08 13.41 12.98
N ARG A 133 16.19 13.04 13.65
CA ARG A 133 16.94 14.00 14.47
C ARG A 133 17.37 15.17 13.57
N LYS A 134 17.19 16.39 14.07
CA LYS A 134 17.79 17.59 13.48
C LYS A 134 19.32 17.51 13.58
#